data_AF-A0A2H6MWY4-F1
#
_entry.id   AF-A0A2H6MWY4-F1
#
_cell.length_a   1.000
_cell.length_b   1.000
_cell.length_c   1.000
_cell.angle_alpha   90.00
_cell.angle_beta   90.00
_cell.angle_gamma   90.00
#
_symmetry.space_group_name_H-M   'P 1'
#
loop_
_entity.id
_entity.type
_entity.pdbx_description
1 polymer ?
#
loop_
_entity_poly.entity_id
_entity_poly.type
_entity_poly.pdbx_seq_one_letter_code
_entity_poly.pdbx_strand_id
1 'polypeptide(L)'
;TWGYHMFVMMEDLLEKLKLLNCEEDAALRSHNMRPPSRHYFALPINPGEQFYMFCTLAAWLINKAGHPFEQPQEYDDPNATISNILAELRSFGRTVDFPPSKLKAGYGEQACYVLDCLAEEALKYTSFSWKRPTYPTEELEEEAITEDDAELTLNKIEEIIAVSLCNLS
;
A
#
# COMPACT_ATOMS: atom_id res chain seq x y z
N THR A 1 30.89 2.28 12.70
CA THR A 1 30.49 3.06 13.89
C THR A 1 29.04 2.72 14.18
N TRP A 2 28.78 1.95 15.24
CA TRP A 2 27.48 1.28 15.52
C TRP A 2 26.24 2.20 15.48
N GLY A 3 26.42 3.51 15.67
CA GLY A 3 25.34 4.48 15.52
C GLY A 3 24.70 4.54 14.12
N TYR A 4 25.42 4.25 13.04
CA TYR A 4 24.88 4.37 11.68
C TYR A 4 23.85 3.28 11.32
N HIS A 5 24.02 2.06 11.85
CA HIS A 5 23.19 0.92 11.48
C HIS A 5 21.70 1.15 11.77
N MET A 6 21.39 1.72 12.93
CA MET A 6 20.02 1.98 13.35
C MET A 6 19.33 3.07 12.53
N PHE A 7 20.08 4.05 11.99
CA PHE A 7 19.51 5.05 11.09
C PHE A 7 19.17 4.45 9.73
N VAL A 8 20.00 3.55 9.21
CA VAL A 8 19.72 2.82 7.96
C VAL A 8 18.46 1.97 8.13
N MET A 9 18.36 1.18 9.21
CA MET A 9 17.14 0.40 9.50
C MET A 9 15.89 1.28 9.63
N MET A 10 16.02 2.49 10.17
CA MET A 10 14.90 3.43 10.23
C MET A 10 14.50 3.96 8.86
N GLU A 11 15.45 4.24 7.97
CA GLU A 11 15.16 4.64 6.59
C GLU A 11 14.44 3.51 5.84
N ASP A 12 14.96 2.28 5.94
CA ASP A 12 14.35 1.10 5.34
C ASP A 12 12.93 0.86 5.87
N LEU A 13 12.74 0.95 7.19
CA LEU A 13 11.42 0.86 7.81
C LEU A 13 10.46 1.92 7.26
N LEU A 14 10.89 3.17 7.14
CA LEU A 14 10.03 4.24 6.63
C LEU A 14 9.62 4.01 5.17
N GLU A 15 10.52 3.48 4.33
CA GLU A 15 10.18 3.10 2.97
C GLU A 15 9.14 1.97 2.94
N LYS A 16 9.31 0.95 3.79
CA LYS A 16 8.36 -0.17 3.91
C LYS A 16 6.99 0.31 4.39
N LEU A 17 6.94 1.22 5.37
CA LEU A 17 5.68 1.81 5.87
C LEU A 17 4.94 2.63 4.79
N LYS A 18 5.68 3.36 3.94
CA LYS A 18 5.09 4.06 2.79
C LYS A 18 4.46 3.08 1.81
N LEU A 19 5.16 1.99 1.46
CA LEU A 19 4.64 0.96 0.57
C LEU A 19 3.38 0.25 1.13
N LEU A 20 3.26 0.19 2.46
CA LEU A 20 2.07 -0.34 3.15
C LEU A 20 0.92 0.67 3.28
N ASN A 21 1.06 1.88 2.75
CA ASN A 21 0.11 2.99 2.88
C ASN A 21 -0.24 3.30 4.36
N CYS A 22 0.78 3.29 5.23
CA CYS A 22 0.64 3.52 6.68
C CYS A 22 -0.11 4.83 7.02
N GLU A 23 0.10 5.91 6.25
CA GLU A 23 -0.55 7.21 6.44
C GLU A 23 -2.06 7.18 6.16
N GLU A 24 -2.46 6.32 5.22
CA GLU A 24 -3.83 6.24 4.73
C GLU A 24 -4.66 5.18 5.47
N ASP A 25 -4.05 4.44 6.40
CA ASP A 25 -4.73 3.38 7.14
C ASP A 25 -5.62 3.95 8.26
N ALA A 26 -6.90 3.58 8.21
CA ALA A 26 -7.88 4.02 9.20
C ALA A 26 -7.58 3.54 10.62
N ALA A 27 -6.97 2.36 10.77
CA ALA A 27 -6.62 1.79 12.07
C ALA A 27 -5.54 2.62 12.79
N LEU A 28 -4.62 3.23 12.04
CA LEU A 28 -3.60 4.09 12.64
C LEU A 28 -4.10 5.52 12.87
N ARG A 29 -5.00 6.01 12.00
CA ARG A 29 -5.65 7.31 12.20
C ARG A 29 -6.49 7.40 13.47
N SER A 30 -7.15 6.32 13.89
CA SER A 30 -7.91 6.30 15.15
C SER A 30 -7.02 6.48 16.38
N HIS A 31 -5.73 6.17 16.26
CA HIS A 31 -4.74 6.41 17.31
C HIS A 31 -4.03 7.77 17.16
N ASN A 32 -4.50 8.64 16.24
CA ASN A 32 -3.93 9.96 15.96
C ASN A 32 -2.42 9.91 15.59
N MET A 33 -2.02 8.79 14.98
CA MET A 33 -0.62 8.47 14.69
C MET A 33 -0.17 9.24 13.44
N ARG A 34 0.90 10.03 13.58
CA ARG A 34 1.63 10.56 12.43
C ARG A 34 2.80 9.62 12.09
N PRO A 35 3.24 9.57 10.83
CA PRO A 35 4.43 8.84 10.44
C PRO A 35 5.63 9.23 11.32
N PRO A 36 6.36 8.25 11.87
CA PRO A 36 7.55 8.54 12.64
C PRO A 36 8.60 9.24 11.77
N SER A 37 9.39 10.14 12.35
CA SER A 37 10.58 10.67 11.68
C SER A 37 11.69 9.61 11.60
N ARG A 38 12.69 9.78 10.73
CA ARG A 38 13.84 8.85 10.60
C ARG A 38 14.65 8.64 11.89
N HIS A 39 14.49 9.52 12.88
CA HIS A 39 15.17 9.40 14.16
C HIS A 39 14.25 8.90 15.28
N TYR A 40 12.96 8.71 15.01
CA TYR A 40 11.94 8.56 16.05
C TYR A 40 12.15 7.32 16.91
N PHE A 41 12.42 6.15 16.33
CA PHE A 41 12.78 4.96 17.12
C PHE A 41 14.29 4.78 17.27
N ALA A 42 15.10 5.60 16.61
CA ALA A 42 16.56 5.54 16.74
C ALA A 42 17.07 6.28 17.99
N LEU A 43 16.46 7.40 18.36
CA LEU A 43 16.94 8.24 19.45
C LEU A 43 15.99 8.21 20.66
N PRO A 44 16.49 8.37 21.89
CA PRO A 44 15.64 8.59 23.05
C PRO A 44 14.97 9.96 22.95
N ILE A 45 13.65 10.00 22.74
CA ILE A 45 12.88 11.24 22.66
C ILE A 45 11.92 11.30 23.86
N ASN A 46 11.03 10.32 23.95
CA ASN A 46 10.05 10.18 25.02
C ASN A 46 9.74 8.67 25.18
N PRO A 47 10.39 7.98 26.12
CA PRO A 47 10.30 6.52 26.22
C PRO A 47 8.87 5.98 26.37
N GLY A 48 8.00 6.70 27.09
CA GLY A 48 6.60 6.27 27.29
C GLY A 48 5.80 6.35 26.00
N GLU A 49 5.90 7.47 25.29
CA GLU A 49 5.26 7.65 23.99
C GLU A 49 5.84 6.70 22.94
N GLN A 50 7.17 6.57 22.88
CA GLN A 50 7.85 5.67 21.95
C GLN A 50 7.47 4.22 22.20
N PHE A 51 7.30 3.80 23.45
CA PHE A 51 6.83 2.46 23.78
C PHE A 51 5.40 2.21 23.31
N TYR A 52 4.50 3.16 23.56
CA TYR A 52 3.12 3.09 23.07
C TYR A 52 3.08 3.02 21.53
N MET A 53 3.85 3.88 20.86
CA MET A 53 3.97 3.92 19.40
C MET A 53 4.54 2.61 18.84
N PHE A 54 5.57 2.05 19.49
CA PHE A 54 6.17 0.77 19.13
C PHE A 54 5.12 -0.35 19.19
N CYS A 55 4.40 -0.46 20.31
CA CYS A 55 3.37 -1.47 20.49
C CYS A 55 2.25 -1.35 19.46
N THR A 56 1.79 -0.11 19.20
CA THR A 56 0.74 0.18 18.23
C THR A 56 1.15 -0.16 16.81
N LEU A 57 2.36 0.26 16.42
CA LEU A 57 2.85 -0.01 15.08
C LEU A 57 3.12 -1.51 14.87
N ALA A 58 3.68 -2.20 15.87
CA ALA A 58 3.90 -3.65 15.83
C ALA A 58 2.58 -4.41 15.69
N ALA A 59 1.57 -4.08 16.51
CA ALA A 59 0.24 -4.68 16.42
C ALA A 59 -0.39 -4.47 15.04
N TRP A 60 -0.32 -3.25 14.50
CA TRP A 60 -0.81 -2.96 13.16
C TRP A 60 -0.10 -3.78 12.08
N LEU A 61 1.24 -3.86 12.13
CA LEU A 61 2.04 -4.64 11.17
C LEU A 61 1.72 -6.14 11.23
N ILE A 62 1.56 -6.71 12.41
CA ILE A 62 1.19 -8.13 12.59
C ILE A 62 -0.19 -8.41 11.96
N ASN A 63 -1.18 -7.55 12.21
CA ASN A 63 -2.50 -7.64 11.56
C ASN A 63 -2.39 -7.49 10.03
N LYS A 64 -1.54 -6.58 9.56
CA LYS A 64 -1.28 -6.36 8.14
C LYS A 64 -0.62 -7.57 7.47
N ALA A 65 0.16 -8.34 8.23
CA ALA A 65 0.73 -9.62 7.82
C ALA A 65 -0.24 -10.81 7.90
N GLY A 66 -1.52 -10.57 8.24
CA GLY A 66 -2.57 -11.59 8.26
C GLY A 66 -2.69 -12.38 9.56
N HIS A 67 -1.93 -12.02 10.60
CA HIS A 67 -2.03 -12.63 11.93
C HIS A 67 -2.91 -11.75 12.83
N PRO A 68 -4.02 -12.27 13.37
CA PRO A 68 -4.85 -11.50 14.29
C PRO A 68 -4.06 -11.10 15.54
N PHE A 69 -4.01 -9.80 15.83
CA PHE A 69 -3.31 -9.31 17.01
C PHE A 69 -4.12 -8.18 17.66
N GLU A 70 -4.38 -8.31 18.95
CA GLU A 70 -5.13 -7.27 19.68
C GLU A 70 -4.25 -6.06 19.93
N GLN A 71 -4.83 -4.87 19.74
CA GLN A 71 -4.15 -3.62 20.00
C GLN A 71 -3.90 -3.47 21.52
N PRO A 72 -2.65 -3.31 21.98
CA PRO A 72 -2.34 -3.20 23.40
C PRO A 72 -3.01 -1.98 24.05
N GLN A 73 -3.51 -2.18 25.27
CA GLN A 73 -4.12 -1.15 26.11
C GLN A 73 -3.10 -0.53 27.07
N GLU A 74 -3.41 0.66 27.58
CA GLU A 74 -2.49 1.43 28.46
C GLU A 74 -2.16 0.70 29.78
N TYR A 75 -3.08 -0.16 30.26
CA TYR A 75 -2.93 -0.90 31.51
C TYR A 75 -2.37 -2.33 31.34
N ASP A 76 -2.10 -2.74 30.11
CA ASP A 76 -1.54 -4.07 29.85
C ASP A 76 -0.10 -4.17 30.41
N ASP A 77 0.29 -5.36 30.88
CA ASP A 77 1.65 -5.57 31.34
C ASP A 77 2.65 -5.40 30.18
N PRO A 78 3.63 -4.48 30.28
CA PRO A 78 4.55 -4.21 29.18
C PRO A 78 5.36 -5.43 28.76
N ASN A 79 5.75 -6.30 29.69
CA ASN A 79 6.53 -7.50 29.34
C ASN A 79 5.67 -8.53 28.61
N ALA A 80 4.42 -8.71 29.01
CA ALA A 80 3.47 -9.60 28.35
C ALA A 80 3.19 -9.13 26.92
N THR A 81 2.88 -7.84 26.74
CA THR A 81 2.66 -7.23 25.42
C THR A 81 3.87 -7.45 24.50
N ILE A 82 5.07 -7.14 24.97
CA ILE A 82 6.29 -7.36 24.19
C ILE A 82 6.50 -8.85 23.91
N SER A 83 6.25 -9.72 24.87
CA SER A 83 6.41 -11.17 24.69
C SER A 83 5.50 -11.71 23.60
N ASN A 84 4.25 -11.22 23.53
CA ASN A 84 3.30 -11.57 22.48
C ASN A 84 3.78 -11.08 21.11
N ILE A 85 4.25 -9.82 21.00
CA ILE A 85 4.84 -9.30 19.75
C ILE A 85 6.03 -10.16 19.29
N LEU A 86 6.92 -10.53 20.23
CA LEU A 86 8.07 -11.38 19.92
C LEU A 86 7.67 -12.82 19.58
N ALA A 87 6.55 -13.32 20.11
CA ALA A 87 6.01 -14.63 19.73
C ALA A 87 5.52 -14.62 18.28
N GLU A 88 4.80 -13.58 17.86
CA GLU A 88 4.38 -13.41 16.47
C GLU A 88 5.57 -13.30 15.52
N LEU A 89 6.58 -12.51 15.90
CA LEU A 89 7.81 -12.38 15.11
C LEU A 89 8.51 -13.74 14.91
N ARG A 90 8.55 -14.60 15.94
CA ARG A 90 9.06 -15.97 15.85
C ARG A 90 8.17 -16.86 14.99
N SER A 91 6.86 -16.66 15.01
CA SER A 91 5.90 -17.42 14.19
C SER A 91 6.13 -17.18 12.69
N PHE A 92 6.59 -15.99 12.31
CA PHE A 92 7.05 -15.67 10.95
C PHE A 92 8.44 -16.25 10.60
N GLY A 93 9.05 -17.03 11.50
CA GLY A 93 10.36 -17.63 11.29
C GLY A 93 11.55 -16.70 11.55
N ARG A 94 11.34 -15.53 12.17
CA ARG A 94 12.43 -14.61 12.53
C ARG A 94 13.05 -14.98 13.88
N THR A 95 14.35 -14.83 13.99
CA THR A 95 15.09 -15.11 15.23
C THR A 95 15.18 -13.87 16.11
N VAL A 96 14.94 -14.06 17.41
CA VAL A 96 15.03 -13.01 18.43
C VAL A 96 15.83 -13.54 19.61
N ASP A 97 17.05 -13.03 19.80
CA ASP A 97 17.96 -13.41 20.89
C ASP A 97 18.15 -12.26 21.89
N PHE A 98 17.03 -11.76 22.43
CA PHE A 98 17.04 -10.78 23.51
C PHE A 98 15.75 -10.84 24.32
N PRO A 99 15.79 -10.44 25.61
CA PRO A 99 14.61 -10.46 26.47
C PRO A 99 13.66 -9.29 26.17
N PRO A 100 12.35 -9.41 26.53
CA PRO A 100 11.37 -8.34 26.38
C PRO A 100 11.78 -6.99 27.00
N SER A 101 12.55 -7.03 28.09
CA SER A 101 13.03 -5.83 28.79
C SER A 101 13.85 -4.88 27.89
N LYS A 102 14.44 -5.36 26.79
CA LYS A 102 15.16 -4.54 25.82
C LYS A 102 14.28 -3.63 24.98
N LEU A 103 12.97 -3.89 24.91
CA LEU A 103 12.02 -3.12 24.11
C LEU A 103 11.17 -2.15 24.95
N LYS A 104 11.26 -2.18 26.28
CA LYS A 104 10.45 -1.31 27.17
C LYS A 104 10.66 0.18 26.94
N ALA A 105 11.82 0.57 26.43
CA ALA A 105 12.12 1.95 26.13
C ALA A 105 11.39 2.43 24.85
N GLY A 106 10.95 1.50 23.99
CA GLY A 106 10.28 1.81 22.73
C GLY A 106 11.19 2.33 21.62
N TYR A 107 12.49 2.50 21.88
CA TYR A 107 13.49 2.96 20.90
C TYR A 107 14.76 2.13 21.03
N GLY A 108 15.67 2.31 20.09
CA GLY A 108 16.95 1.62 20.02
C GLY A 108 16.95 0.51 18.98
N GLU A 109 18.11 -0.13 18.84
CA GLU A 109 18.40 -1.09 17.76
C GLU A 109 17.37 -2.23 17.72
N GLN A 110 17.01 -2.78 18.89
CA GLN A 110 16.07 -3.88 18.98
C GLN A 110 14.65 -3.46 18.55
N ALA A 111 14.23 -2.23 18.87
CA ALA A 111 12.92 -1.72 18.48
C ALA A 111 12.85 -1.52 16.96
N CYS A 112 13.88 -0.90 16.37
CA CYS A 112 14.00 -0.75 14.92
C CYS A 112 13.99 -2.11 14.21
N TYR A 113 14.80 -3.07 14.66
CA TYR A 113 14.88 -4.41 14.08
C TYR A 113 13.53 -5.14 14.07
N VAL A 114 12.79 -5.10 15.19
CA VAL A 114 11.48 -5.77 15.29
C VAL A 114 10.48 -5.15 14.33
N LEU A 115 10.37 -3.82 14.31
CA LEU A 115 9.45 -3.12 13.41
C LEU A 115 9.80 -3.36 11.93
N ASP A 116 11.09 -3.35 11.62
CA ASP A 116 11.59 -3.59 10.26
C ASP A 116 11.23 -5.01 9.76
N CYS A 117 11.45 -6.03 10.59
CA CYS A 117 11.08 -7.40 10.25
C CYS A 117 9.57 -7.57 10.09
N LEU A 118 8.77 -6.98 10.99
CA LEU A 118 7.30 -7.05 10.89
C LEU A 118 6.80 -6.33 9.62
N ALA A 119 7.41 -5.21 9.24
CA ALA A 119 7.10 -4.50 8.00
C ALA A 119 7.43 -5.33 6.75
N GLU A 120 8.52 -6.11 6.77
CA GLU A 120 8.82 -7.06 5.70
C GLU A 120 7.76 -8.16 5.57
N GLU A 121 7.30 -8.74 6.69
CA GLU A 121 6.26 -9.77 6.65
C GLU A 121 4.91 -9.20 6.19
N ALA A 122 4.55 -8.01 6.66
CA ALA A 122 3.38 -7.29 6.17
C ALA A 122 3.46 -7.06 4.65
N LEU A 123 4.61 -6.61 4.15
CA LEU A 123 4.81 -6.39 2.72
C LEU A 123 4.71 -7.68 1.90
N LYS A 124 5.28 -8.79 2.37
CA LYS A 124 5.14 -10.09 1.70
C LYS A 124 3.67 -10.51 1.60
N TYR A 125 2.91 -10.31 2.68
CA TYR A 125 1.49 -10.63 2.72
C TYR A 125 0.66 -9.72 1.78
N THR A 126 0.90 -8.40 1.81
CA THR A 126 0.16 -7.45 0.97
C THR A 126 0.54 -7.54 -0.51
N SER A 127 1.81 -7.80 -0.81
CA SER A 127 2.33 -7.89 -2.19
C SER A 127 1.92 -9.16 -2.91
N PHE A 128 1.35 -10.16 -2.20
CA PHE A 128 0.72 -11.31 -2.84
C PHE A 128 -0.66 -10.98 -3.48
N SER A 129 -1.18 -9.75 -3.30
CA SER A 129 -2.40 -9.31 -3.97
C SER A 129 -2.13 -8.74 -5.37
N TRP A 130 -1.83 -9.61 -6.33
CA TRP A 130 -1.93 -9.22 -7.75
C TRP A 130 -3.40 -8.96 -8.08
N LYS A 131 -3.85 -7.70 -7.97
CA LYS A 131 -5.10 -7.30 -8.61
C LYS A 131 -4.83 -7.29 -10.11
N ARG A 132 -5.57 -8.09 -10.87
CA ARG A 132 -5.52 -8.04 -12.34
C ARG A 132 -5.79 -6.60 -12.77
N PRO A 133 -5.01 -6.04 -13.72
CA PRO A 133 -5.35 -4.76 -14.32
C PRO A 133 -6.79 -4.84 -14.84
N THR A 134 -7.68 -4.03 -14.28
CA THR A 134 -8.94 -3.71 -14.95
C THR A 134 -8.59 -2.79 -16.10
N TYR A 135 -8.47 -3.36 -17.29
CA TYR A 135 -8.44 -2.58 -18.51
C TYR A 135 -9.75 -1.79 -18.57
N PRO A 136 -9.70 -0.46 -18.74
CA PRO A 136 -10.87 0.27 -19.17
C PRO A 136 -11.35 -0.43 -20.44
N THR A 137 -12.59 -0.89 -20.45
CA THR A 137 -13.21 -1.34 -21.70
C THR A 137 -13.18 -0.12 -22.61
N GLU A 138 -12.44 -0.18 -23.72
CA GLU A 138 -12.63 0.78 -24.80
C GLU A 138 -14.12 0.67 -25.15
N GLU A 139 -14.89 1.70 -24.83
CA GLU A 139 -16.20 1.88 -25.45
C GLU A 139 -15.88 1.99 -26.94
N LEU A 140 -16.15 0.92 -27.68
CA LEU A 140 -16.18 0.98 -29.13
C LEU A 140 -17.19 2.07 -29.45
N GLU A 141 -16.71 3.26 -29.83
CA GLU A 141 -17.56 4.23 -30.51
C GLU A 141 -18.18 3.46 -31.68
N GLU A 142 -19.50 3.28 -31.64
CA GLU A 142 -20.25 2.79 -32.78
C GLU A 142 -19.99 3.79 -33.90
N GLU A 143 -19.06 3.46 -34.81
CA GLU A 143 -18.99 4.14 -36.10
C GLU A 143 -20.37 3.94 -36.74
N ALA A 144 -21.18 4.99 -36.73
CA ALA A 144 -22.41 5.03 -37.49
C ALA A 144 -22.02 4.88 -38.96
N ILE A 145 -22.18 3.68 -39.50
CA ILE A 145 -22.08 3.42 -40.92
C ILE A 145 -23.22 4.20 -41.55
N THR A 146 -22.95 5.41 -42.03
CA THR A 146 -23.89 6.10 -42.92
C THR A 146 -23.84 5.35 -44.25
N GLU A 147 -24.82 4.50 -44.50
CA GLU A 147 -25.13 4.03 -45.85
C GLU A 147 -25.53 5.26 -46.69
N ASP A 148 -24.57 5.86 -47.39
CA ASP A 148 -24.85 6.78 -48.48
C ASP A 148 -25.26 5.95 -49.71
N ASP A 149 -26.55 5.63 -49.78
CA ASP A 149 -27.19 4.93 -50.89
C ASP A 149 -27.34 5.85 -52.11
N ALA A 150 -26.21 6.19 -52.73
CA ALA A 150 -26.17 6.92 -53.99
C ALA A 150 -25.79 6.00 -55.17
N GLU A 151 -26.57 4.94 -55.40
CA GLU A 151 -26.42 4.11 -56.61
C GLU A 151 -27.09 4.78 -57.83
N LEU A 152 -26.34 5.66 -58.51
CA LEU A 152 -26.75 6.25 -59.79
C LEU A 152 -26.60 5.22 -60.94
N THR A 153 -27.67 4.48 -61.24
CA THR A 153 -27.72 3.60 -62.42
C THR A 153 -27.55 4.36 -63.75
N LEU A 154 -26.65 3.88 -64.61
CA LEU A 154 -26.27 4.48 -65.91
C LEU A 154 -27.46 4.80 -66.84
N ASN A 155 -28.56 4.06 -66.74
CA ASN A 155 -29.76 4.29 -67.55
C ASN A 155 -30.42 5.65 -67.27
N LYS A 156 -30.27 6.21 -66.06
CA LYS A 156 -30.85 7.52 -65.71
C LYS A 156 -30.06 8.70 -66.28
N ILE A 157 -28.77 8.50 -66.59
CA ILE A 157 -27.88 9.54 -67.11
C ILE A 157 -28.14 9.79 -68.60
N GLU A 158 -28.41 8.74 -69.37
CA GLU A 158 -28.73 8.88 -70.81
C GLU A 158 -30.04 9.64 -71.05
N GLU A 159 -31.03 9.48 -70.17
CA GLU A 159 -32.32 10.19 -70.26
C GLU A 159 -32.17 11.70 -69.96
N ILE A 160 -31.30 12.08 -69.03
CA ILE A 160 -31.04 13.50 -68.67
C ILE A 160 -30.24 14.23 -69.78
N ILE A 161 -29.30 13.54 -70.44
CA ILE A 161 -28.54 14.12 -71.54
C ILE A 161 -29.43 14.32 -72.77
N ALA A 162 -30.34 13.36 -73.06
CA ALA A 162 -31.28 13.48 -74.17
C ALA A 162 -32.27 14.65 -73.99
N VAL A 163 -32.80 14.85 -72.77
CA VAL A 163 -33.70 15.96 -72.46
C VAL A 163 -32.97 17.32 -72.52
N SER A 164 -31.68 17.36 -72.17
CA SER A 164 -30.91 18.60 -72.18
C SER A 164 -30.46 19.04 -73.59
N LEU A 165 -30.28 18.09 -74.52
CA LEU A 165 -29.91 18.39 -75.90
C LEU A 165 -31.11 18.81 -76.79
N CYS A 166 -32.35 18.46 -76.43
CA CYS A 166 -33.56 18.91 -77.16
C CYS A 166 -34.06 20.30 -76.76
N ASN A 167 -33.54 20.91 -75.68
CA ASN A 167 -33.92 22.27 -75.24
C ASN A 167 -32.95 23.36 -75.71
N LEU A 168 -31.99 23.04 -76.59
CA LEU A 168 -31.01 23.97 -77.15
C LEU A 168 -31.00 24.04 -78.69
N SER A 169 -32.07 23.59 -79.36
CA SER A 169 -32.31 23.81 -80.80
C SER A 169 -33.62 24.53 -81.06
#